data_AF-A0A6C0ERZ2-F1
#
_entry.id   AF-A0A6C0ERZ2-F1
#
_cell.length_a   1.000
_cell.length_b   1.000
_cell.length_c   1.000
_cell.angle_alpha   90.00
_cell.angle_beta   90.00
_cell.angle_gamma   90.00
#
_symmetry.space_group_name_H-M   'P 1'
#
loop_
_entity.id
_entity.type
_entity.pdbx_description
1 polymer ?
#
loop_
_entity_poly.entity_id
_entity_poly.type
_entity_poly.pdbx_seq_one_letter_code
_entity_poly.pdbx_strand_id
1 'polypeptide(L)'
;MQSTINFALSNAFSKLNLSSTLTDRTIAYLWREPETPPVFNLEKLNRQQVQRLDELTGKPDETKQLQKQFLTYVNEMSSTNFKQKSLLEHMQNWIAPEDEDEDVVDVSFHLREYAVTVKTHRVYELRNGVHVYVGQLGMNEFRDMIMPEIED
;
A
#
# COMPACT_ATOMS: atom_id res chain seq x y z
N MET A 1 -36.48 7.77 -17.16
CA MET A 1 -35.43 7.22 -18.06
C MET A 1 -34.79 5.95 -17.48
N GLN A 2 -34.41 5.94 -16.20
CA GLN A 2 -33.82 4.78 -15.51
C GLN A 2 -34.62 3.47 -15.69
N SER A 3 -35.95 3.51 -15.53
CA SER A 3 -36.82 2.35 -15.68
C SER A 3 -36.85 1.75 -17.10
N THR A 4 -36.73 2.59 -18.14
CA THR A 4 -36.68 2.14 -19.53
C THR A 4 -35.38 1.40 -19.84
N ILE A 5 -34.27 1.88 -19.29
CA ILE A 5 -32.94 1.27 -19.42
C ILE A 5 -32.90 -0.07 -18.67
N ASN A 6 -33.46 -0.13 -17.45
CA ASN A 6 -33.56 -1.38 -16.69
C ASN A 6 -34.36 -2.44 -17.44
N PHE A 7 -35.50 -2.06 -18.02
CA PHE A 7 -36.32 -2.98 -18.81
C PHE A 7 -35.59 -3.47 -20.08
N ALA A 8 -34.84 -2.60 -20.75
CA ALA A 8 -34.02 -3.00 -21.89
C ALA A 8 -32.90 -3.98 -21.49
N LEU A 9 -32.23 -3.74 -20.35
CA LEU A 9 -31.20 -4.62 -19.80
C LEU A 9 -31.76 -5.98 -19.40
N SER A 10 -32.89 -6.03 -18.69
CA SER A 10 -33.54 -7.29 -18.33
C SER A 10 -33.95 -8.11 -19.56
N ASN A 11 -34.50 -7.46 -20.59
CA ASN A 11 -34.84 -8.14 -21.84
C ASN A 11 -33.60 -8.64 -22.60
N ALA A 12 -32.53 -7.86 -22.64
CA ALA A 12 -31.28 -8.26 -23.30
C ALA A 12 -30.64 -9.45 -22.58
N PHE A 13 -30.59 -9.43 -21.25
CA PHE A 13 -30.03 -10.51 -20.45
C PHE A 13 -30.87 -11.79 -20.54
N SER A 14 -32.20 -11.66 -20.57
CA SER A 14 -33.11 -12.78 -20.79
C SER A 14 -32.89 -13.43 -22.17
N LYS A 15 -32.69 -12.63 -23.23
CA LYS A 15 -32.36 -13.16 -24.58
C LYS A 15 -31.02 -13.90 -24.63
N LEU A 16 -30.10 -13.58 -23.72
CA LEU A 16 -28.79 -14.22 -23.61
C LEU A 16 -28.77 -15.39 -22.60
N ASN A 17 -29.92 -15.79 -22.04
CA ASN A 17 -30.02 -16.81 -20.97
C ASN A 17 -29.13 -16.51 -19.75
N LEU A 18 -28.89 -15.23 -19.46
CA LEU A 18 -28.14 -14.81 -18.28
C LEU A 18 -29.05 -14.85 -17.05
N SER A 19 -28.48 -15.20 -15.90
CA SER A 19 -29.24 -15.27 -14.64
C SER A 19 -29.80 -13.89 -14.24
N SER A 20 -30.99 -13.88 -13.64
CA SER A 20 -31.60 -12.67 -13.07
C SER A 20 -30.69 -11.99 -12.05
N THR A 21 -29.95 -12.78 -11.26
CA THR A 21 -28.96 -12.28 -10.29
C THR A 21 -27.86 -11.45 -10.94
N LEU A 22 -27.43 -11.83 -12.15
CA LEU A 22 -26.44 -11.07 -12.91
C LEU A 22 -27.05 -9.77 -13.45
N THR A 23 -28.28 -9.83 -13.98
CA THR A 23 -29.02 -8.65 -14.43
C THR A 23 -29.18 -7.63 -13.29
N ASP A 24 -29.61 -8.07 -12.12
CA ASP A 24 -29.81 -7.20 -10.95
C ASP A 24 -28.49 -6.59 -10.49
N ARG A 25 -27.39 -7.36 -10.50
CA ARG A 25 -26.04 -6.84 -10.21
C ARG A 25 -25.58 -5.81 -11.23
N THR A 26 -25.81 -6.03 -12.53
CA THR A 26 -25.43 -5.09 -13.57
C THR A 26 -26.25 -3.80 -13.48
N ILE A 27 -27.55 -3.90 -13.23
CA ILE A 27 -28.42 -2.73 -13.01
C ILE A 27 -27.96 -1.98 -11.75
N ALA A 28 -27.69 -2.68 -10.66
CA ALA A 28 -27.17 -2.07 -9.43
C ALA A 28 -25.83 -1.37 -9.65
N TYR A 29 -24.94 -1.94 -10.47
CA TYR A 29 -23.66 -1.32 -10.83
C TYR A 29 -23.85 -0.06 -11.68
N LEU A 30 -24.75 -0.11 -12.68
CA LEU A 30 -25.00 1.00 -13.60
C LEU A 30 -25.54 2.26 -12.88
N TRP A 31 -26.28 2.04 -11.79
CA TRP A 31 -26.87 3.10 -10.97
C TRP A 31 -26.17 3.30 -9.63
N ARG A 32 -25.08 2.58 -9.38
CA ARG A 32 -24.26 2.85 -8.20
C ARG A 32 -23.73 4.26 -8.38
N GLU A 33 -24.07 5.15 -7.45
CA GLU A 33 -23.34 6.41 -7.35
C GLU A 33 -21.86 6.04 -7.21
N PRO A 34 -20.93 6.70 -7.94
CA PRO A 34 -19.52 6.45 -7.75
C PRO A 34 -19.26 6.57 -6.25
N GLU A 35 -18.74 5.51 -5.63
CA GLU A 35 -18.32 5.57 -4.23
C GLU A 35 -17.32 6.72 -4.16
N THR A 36 -17.78 7.87 -3.69
CA THR A 36 -16.89 8.97 -3.37
C THR A 36 -15.93 8.35 -2.37
N PRO A 37 -14.62 8.27 -2.68
CA PRO A 37 -13.68 7.77 -1.70
C PRO A 37 -13.91 8.60 -0.45
N PRO A 38 -14.07 7.99 0.74
CA PRO A 38 -14.24 8.77 1.94
C PRO A 38 -12.99 9.62 2.03
N VAL A 39 -13.18 10.92 1.81
CA VAL A 39 -12.07 11.85 1.71
C VAL A 39 -11.52 11.93 3.12
N PHE A 40 -10.45 11.19 3.39
CA PHE A 40 -9.61 11.49 4.54
C PHE A 40 -9.08 12.88 4.26
N ASN A 41 -9.75 13.91 4.78
CA ASN A 41 -9.34 15.30 4.61
C ASN A 41 -8.27 15.59 5.65
N LEU A 42 -7.05 15.07 5.43
CA LEU A 42 -5.90 15.54 6.17
C LEU A 42 -5.53 16.92 5.63
N GLU A 43 -5.93 17.96 6.37
CA GLU A 43 -5.65 19.35 5.98
C GLU A 43 -4.22 19.77 6.36
N LYS A 44 -3.68 19.22 7.45
CA LYS A 44 -2.36 19.59 8.00
C LYS A 44 -1.70 18.42 8.73
N LEU A 45 -0.37 18.37 8.63
CA LEU A 45 0.48 17.50 9.44
C LEU A 45 0.81 18.16 10.78
N ASN A 46 0.91 17.35 11.82
CA ASN A 46 1.37 17.79 13.14
C ASN A 46 2.89 18.06 13.14
N ARG A 47 3.38 18.83 14.10
CA ARG A 47 4.79 19.23 14.23
C ARG A 47 5.76 18.03 14.21
N GLN A 48 5.40 16.93 14.86
CA GLN A 48 6.21 15.70 14.88
C GLN A 48 6.25 15.01 13.50
N GLN A 49 5.17 15.05 12.74
CA GLN A 49 5.09 14.47 11.39
C GLN A 49 5.89 15.32 10.40
N VAL A 50 5.82 16.65 10.52
CA VAL A 50 6.66 17.57 9.73
C VAL A 50 8.14 17.29 9.97
N GLN A 51 8.55 17.23 11.23
CA GLN A 51 9.94 16.94 11.58
C GLN A 51 10.39 15.58 11.04
N ARG A 52 9.52 14.57 11.06
CA ARG A 52 9.83 13.25 10.51
C ARG A 52 9.94 13.25 8.98
N LEU A 53 9.10 14.03 8.30
CA LEU A 53 9.19 14.22 6.85
C LEU A 53 10.54 14.86 6.47
N ASP A 54 10.97 15.85 7.25
CA ASP A 54 12.26 16.53 7.05
C ASP A 54 13.44 15.57 7.26
N GLU A 55 13.38 14.74 8.30
CA GLU A 55 14.38 13.71 8.57
C GLU A 55 14.44 12.64 7.47
N LEU A 56 13.28 12.20 6.97
CA LEU A 56 13.21 11.16 5.94
C LEU A 56 13.63 11.65 4.55
N THR A 57 13.37 12.92 4.24
CA THR A 57 13.69 13.49 2.92
C THR A 57 15.08 14.13 2.88
N GLY A 58 15.64 14.55 4.02
CA GLY A 58 16.94 15.21 4.10
C GLY A 58 16.98 16.58 3.40
N LYS A 59 15.82 17.14 3.03
CA LYS A 59 15.68 18.36 2.23
C LYS A 59 14.81 19.41 2.94
N PRO A 60 15.36 20.13 3.93
CA PRO A 60 14.60 21.09 4.73
C PRO A 60 14.07 22.28 3.91
N ASP A 61 14.66 22.59 2.75
CA ASP A 61 14.24 23.69 1.88
C ASP A 61 13.01 23.34 1.01
N GLU A 62 12.78 22.05 0.75
CA GLU A 62 11.65 21.56 -0.09
C GLU A 62 10.46 21.09 0.76
N THR A 63 10.59 21.09 2.09
CA THR A 63 9.61 20.60 3.07
C THR A 63 8.18 21.04 2.80
N LYS A 64 7.92 22.31 2.46
CA LYS A 64 6.55 22.79 2.21
C LYS A 64 5.92 22.17 0.96
N GLN A 65 6.71 21.93 -0.09
CA GLN A 65 6.22 21.25 -1.29
C GLN A 65 5.99 19.76 -1.01
N LEU A 66 6.93 19.13 -0.30
CA LEU A 66 6.84 17.72 0.10
C LEU A 66 5.63 17.46 1.01
N GLN A 67 5.34 18.35 1.96
CA GLN A 67 4.13 18.28 2.77
C GLN A 67 2.87 18.31 1.92
N LYS A 68 2.80 19.23 0.94
CA LYS A 68 1.64 19.34 0.05
C LYS A 68 1.47 18.08 -0.80
N GLN A 69 2.56 17.54 -1.34
CA GLN A 69 2.53 16.32 -2.14
C GLN A 69 2.13 15.09 -1.30
N PHE A 70 2.65 14.97 -0.09
CA PHE A 70 2.26 13.89 0.82
C PHE A 70 0.78 13.98 1.22
N LEU A 71 0.27 15.18 1.53
CA LEU A 71 -1.16 15.37 1.82
C LEU A 71 -2.03 15.01 0.62
N THR A 72 -1.63 15.39 -0.60
CA THR A 72 -2.33 14.94 -1.82
C THR A 72 -2.33 13.43 -1.94
N TYR A 73 -1.18 12.77 -1.77
CA TYR A 73 -1.06 11.31 -1.84
C TYR A 73 -1.99 10.59 -0.85
N VAL A 74 -2.05 11.06 0.40
CA VAL A 74 -2.92 10.47 1.42
C VAL A 74 -4.40 10.74 1.14
N ASN A 75 -4.74 11.95 0.67
CA ASN A 75 -6.13 12.32 0.38
C ASN A 75 -6.68 11.63 -0.89
N GLU A 76 -5.81 11.25 -1.82
CA GLU A 76 -6.17 10.46 -3.01
C GLU A 76 -6.25 8.95 -2.71
N MET A 77 -5.76 8.50 -1.55
CA MET A 77 -5.77 7.10 -1.16
C MET A 77 -7.18 6.63 -0.75
N SER A 78 -7.51 5.38 -1.10
CA SER A 78 -8.75 4.76 -0.63
C SER A 78 -8.73 4.62 0.90
N SER A 79 -9.88 4.81 1.55
CA SER A 79 -10.00 4.65 3.00
C SER A 79 -9.62 3.27 3.51
N THR A 80 -9.73 2.24 2.65
CA THR A 80 -9.32 0.87 2.98
C THR A 80 -7.80 0.81 3.10
N ASN A 81 -7.07 1.37 2.15
CA ASN A 81 -5.60 1.38 2.14
C ASN A 81 -5.05 2.29 3.22
N PHE A 82 -5.69 3.44 3.46
CA PHE A 82 -5.28 4.34 4.53
C PHE A 82 -5.36 3.67 5.91
N LYS A 83 -6.41 2.87 6.18
CA LYS A 83 -6.60 2.18 7.45
C LYS A 83 -5.67 0.99 7.67
N GLN A 84 -5.00 0.48 6.63
CA GLN A 84 -4.12 -0.67 6.73
C GLN A 84 -2.78 -0.35 7.38
N LYS A 85 -2.25 0.85 7.15
CA LYS A 85 -0.96 1.32 7.68
C LYS A 85 -1.13 2.62 8.45
N SER A 86 -0.26 2.90 9.41
CA SER A 86 -0.21 4.19 10.10
C SER A 86 0.24 5.31 9.17
N LEU A 87 -0.08 6.58 9.51
CA LEU A 87 0.34 7.72 8.69
C LEU A 87 1.87 7.79 8.52
N LEU A 88 2.64 7.37 9.52
CA LEU A 88 4.10 7.34 9.46
C LEU A 88 4.62 6.27 8.49
N GLU A 89 3.97 5.11 8.43
CA GLU A 89 4.29 4.07 7.46
C GLU A 89 3.91 4.51 6.04
N HIS A 90 2.80 5.23 5.87
CA HIS A 90 2.47 5.88 4.59
C HIS A 90 3.50 6.92 4.18
N MET A 91 4.04 7.70 5.13
CA MET A 91 5.14 8.65 4.85
C MET A 91 6.41 7.93 4.41
N GLN A 92 6.75 6.81 5.06
CA GLN A 92 7.91 6.01 4.68
C GLN A 92 7.73 5.40 3.29
N ASN A 93 6.59 4.77 3.02
CA ASN A 93 6.27 4.21 1.71
C ASN A 93 6.19 5.25 0.60
N TRP A 94 5.79 6.49 0.92
CA TRP A 94 5.76 7.56 -0.07
C TRP A 94 7.16 8.03 -0.48
N ILE A 95 8.12 8.03 0.46
CA ILE A 95 9.51 8.47 0.21
C ILE A 95 10.36 7.33 -0.35
N ALA A 96 10.19 6.14 0.21
CA ALA A 96 10.85 4.91 -0.18
C ALA A 96 9.75 3.86 -0.30
N PRO A 97 9.09 3.74 -1.46
CA PRO A 97 8.13 2.66 -1.68
C PRO A 97 8.83 1.35 -1.35
N GLU A 98 8.23 0.58 -0.44
CA GLU A 98 8.54 -0.84 -0.36
C GLU A 98 8.20 -1.39 -1.74
N ASP A 99 9.22 -1.66 -2.55
CA ASP A 99 9.05 -2.35 -3.81
C ASP A 99 8.43 -3.71 -3.46
N GLU A 100 7.14 -3.88 -3.73
CA GLU A 100 6.46 -5.18 -3.59
C GLU A 100 7.08 -6.24 -4.52
N ASP A 101 7.95 -5.81 -5.46
CA ASP A 101 8.78 -6.62 -6.37
C ASP A 101 10.28 -6.67 -5.96
N GLU A 102 10.63 -6.39 -4.70
CA GLU A 102 11.99 -6.67 -4.23
C GLU A 102 12.16 -8.17 -4.04
N ASP A 103 13.12 -8.77 -4.74
CA ASP A 103 13.52 -10.16 -4.49
C ASP A 103 13.89 -10.30 -3.01
N VAL A 104 13.20 -11.19 -2.31
CA VAL A 104 13.43 -11.48 -0.89
C VAL A 104 13.93 -12.90 -0.78
N VAL A 105 14.99 -13.09 0.00
CA VAL A 105 15.57 -14.39 0.29
C VAL A 105 15.46 -14.70 1.77
N ASP A 106 14.98 -15.90 2.08
CA ASP A 106 14.95 -16.39 3.45
C ASP A 106 16.33 -16.88 3.87
N VAL A 107 16.87 -16.28 4.93
CA VAL A 107 18.19 -16.58 5.50
C VAL A 107 18.03 -17.04 6.94
N SER A 108 18.50 -18.25 7.22
CA SER A 108 18.59 -18.77 8.58
C SER A 108 19.84 -18.25 9.28
N PHE A 109 19.66 -17.50 10.37
CA PHE A 109 20.76 -16.91 11.14
C PHE A 109 20.45 -17.00 12.65
N HIS A 110 21.43 -17.41 13.47
CA HIS A 110 21.25 -17.58 14.93
C HIS A 110 19.99 -18.39 15.33
N LEU A 111 19.70 -19.49 14.62
CA LEU A 111 18.53 -20.35 14.83
C LEU A 111 17.17 -19.65 14.60
N ARG A 112 17.15 -18.55 13.85
CA ARG A 112 15.94 -17.85 13.42
C ARG A 112 15.92 -17.66 11.91
N GLU A 113 14.73 -17.55 11.35
CA GLU A 113 14.52 -17.26 9.93
C GLU A 113 14.26 -15.77 9.75
N TYR A 114 15.00 -15.17 8.83
CA TYR A 114 14.87 -13.78 8.45
C TYR A 114 14.67 -13.67 6.94
N ALA A 115 13.84 -12.72 6.52
CA ALA A 115 13.63 -12.40 5.12
C ALA A 115 14.53 -11.20 4.77
N VAL A 116 15.42 -11.36 3.80
CA VAL A 116 16.41 -10.34 3.42
C VAL A 116 16.17 -9.88 2.00
N THR A 117 16.06 -8.58 1.79
CA THR A 117 15.89 -8.00 0.45
C THR A 117 17.24 -8.00 -0.30
N VAL A 118 17.26 -8.52 -1.53
CA VAL A 118 18.49 -8.64 -2.33
C VAL A 118 19.09 -7.28 -2.68
N LYS A 119 18.24 -6.30 -3.04
CA LYS A 119 18.72 -4.98 -3.51
C LYS A 119 19.10 -4.04 -2.38
N THR A 120 18.28 -3.97 -1.33
CA THR A 120 18.44 -2.99 -0.25
C THR A 120 19.12 -3.58 1.00
N HIS A 121 19.37 -4.89 1.01
CA HIS A 121 20.01 -5.61 2.11
C HIS A 121 19.28 -5.43 3.46
N ARG A 122 17.98 -5.16 3.43
CA ARG A 122 17.16 -4.98 4.63
C ARG A 122 16.74 -6.34 5.15
N VAL A 123 16.79 -6.50 6.47
CA VAL A 123 16.47 -7.74 7.17
C VAL A 123 15.15 -7.58 7.90
N TYR A 124 14.25 -8.53 7.67
CA TYR A 124 12.92 -8.60 8.26
C TYR A 124 12.77 -9.92 9.03
N GLU A 125 12.05 -9.88 10.15
CA GLU A 125 11.69 -11.08 10.93
C GLU A 125 10.18 -11.27 10.86
N LEU A 126 9.72 -12.50 10.59
CA LEU A 126 8.31 -12.83 10.59
C LEU A 126 7.79 -12.92 12.03
N ARG A 127 6.99 -11.95 12.46
CA ARG A 127 6.36 -11.92 13.78
C ARG A 127 4.84 -11.86 13.61
N ASN A 128 4.13 -12.85 14.16
CA ASN A 128 2.67 -12.94 14.08
C ASN A 128 2.12 -12.85 12.64
N GLY A 129 2.84 -13.41 11.66
CA GLY A 129 2.45 -13.37 10.25
C GLY A 129 2.73 -12.04 9.53
N VAL A 130 3.46 -11.12 10.16
CA VAL A 130 3.88 -9.84 9.57
C VAL A 130 5.40 -9.76 9.53
N HIS A 131 5.96 -9.37 8.39
CA HIS A 131 7.40 -9.09 8.26
C HIS A 131 7.71 -7.76 8.94
N VAL A 132 8.51 -7.80 10.01
CA VAL A 132 8.91 -6.62 10.76
C VAL A 132 10.37 -6.32 10.44
N TYR A 133 10.66 -5.09 10.01
CA TYR A 133 12.05 -4.66 9.80
C TYR A 133 12.84 -4.72 11.10
N VAL A 134 13.94 -5.49 11.10
CA VAL A 134 14.79 -5.71 12.27
C VAL A 134 16.21 -5.17 12.10
N GLY A 135 16.68 -4.98 10.86
CA GLY A 135 18.00 -4.39 10.64
C GLY A 135 18.47 -4.45 9.19
N GLN A 136 19.78 -4.35 8.99
CA GLN A 136 20.42 -4.36 7.68
C GLN A 136 21.60 -5.33 7.67
N LEU A 137 21.73 -6.12 6.60
CA LEU A 137 22.80 -7.10 6.44
C LEU A 137 24.16 -6.39 6.45
N GLY A 138 25.13 -6.97 7.17
CA GLY A 138 26.46 -6.38 7.36
C GLY A 138 26.53 -5.31 8.47
N MET A 139 25.42 -5.00 9.16
CA MET A 139 25.38 -4.05 10.27
C MET A 139 24.91 -4.67 11.58
N ASN A 140 25.45 -4.17 12.69
CA ASN A 140 25.03 -4.51 14.06
C ASN A 140 24.96 -6.03 14.31
N GLU A 141 23.79 -6.54 14.70
CA GLU A 141 23.56 -7.95 14.98
C GLU A 141 23.65 -8.84 13.72
N PHE A 142 23.49 -8.26 12.52
CA PHE A 142 23.55 -8.96 11.23
C PHE A 142 24.90 -8.77 10.52
N ARG A 143 25.94 -8.35 11.25
CA ARG A 143 27.28 -8.12 10.67
C ARG A 143 27.89 -9.37 10.04
N ASP A 144 27.67 -10.52 10.67
CA ASP A 144 28.22 -11.81 10.24
C ASP A 144 27.19 -12.64 9.43
N MET A 145 26.08 -12.02 9.05
CA MET A 145 25.05 -12.67 8.23
C MET A 145 25.53 -12.75 6.78
N ILE A 146 25.58 -13.97 6.24
CA ILE A 146 26.00 -14.23 4.86
C ILE A 146 24.76 -14.55 4.03
N MET A 147 24.61 -13.83 2.92
CA MET A 147 23.55 -14.10 1.96
C MET A 147 23.89 -15.35 1.14
N PRO A 148 22.96 -16.31 0.97
CA PRO A 148 23.20 -17.46 0.11
C PRO A 148 23.33 -17.01 -1.35
N GLU A 149 24.21 -17.66 -2.11
CA GLU A 149 24.33 -17.42 -3.56
C GLU A 149 23.01 -17.85 -4.23
N ILE A 150 22.36 -16.91 -4.92
CA ILE A 150 21.17 -17.19 -5.72
C ILE A 150 21.68 -17.61 -7.10
N GLU A 151 21.49 -18.87 -7.48
CA GLU A 151 21.70 -19.29 -8.88
C GLU A 151 20.57 -18.68 -9.73
N ASP A 152 20.94 -17.83 -10.70
CA ASP A 152 20.04 -17.25 -11.73
C ASP A 152 19.32 -18.31 -12.57
#